data_AF-A0A7X8QTQ1-F1
#
_entry.id   AF-A0A7X8QTQ1-F1
#
_cell.length_a   1.000
_cell.length_b   1.000
_cell.length_c   1.000
_cell.angle_alpha   90.00
_cell.angle_beta   90.00
_cell.angle_gamma   90.00
#
_symmetry.space_group_name_H-M   'P 1'
#
loop_
_entity.id
_entity.type
_entity.pdbx_description
1 polymer ?
#
loop_
_entity_poly.entity_id
_entity_poly.type
_entity_poly.pdbx_seq_one_letter_code
_entity_poly.pdbx_strand_id
1 'polypeptide(L)'
;MFYSRLIKLQLKNNDLVDVEMQIGNLGNMERRSTYYACRMFGDQNITSGRYQNLNRVIAINVLDFNRIKHIKRYHTKFRLRETQENIDLTDAIEIHFIELPKLKLEMASYIVRAAEKNSIGETGGYGDLTVMVMVGQYL
;
A
#
# COMPACT_ATOMS: atom_id res chain seq x y z
N MET A 1 3.75 15.45 19.82
CA MET A 1 3.39 16.12 18.56
C MET A 1 3.45 15.06 17.47
N PHE A 2 2.30 14.56 17.01
CA PHE A 2 2.25 13.49 16.01
C PHE A 2 2.31 14.10 14.62
N TYR A 3 3.39 13.82 13.88
CA TYR A 3 3.48 14.14 12.47
C TYR A 3 2.70 13.08 11.71
N SER A 4 1.46 13.38 11.29
CA SER A 4 0.85 12.66 10.17
C SER A 4 0.85 13.58 8.96
N ARG A 5 1.37 13.10 7.84
CA ARG A 5 1.35 13.83 6.57
C ARG A 5 0.40 13.09 5.65
N LEU A 6 -0.63 13.81 5.23
CA LEU A 6 -1.65 13.35 4.29
C LEU A 6 -1.36 13.95 2.92
N ILE A 7 -1.37 13.14 1.88
CA ILE A 7 -1.27 13.61 0.50
C ILE A 7 -2.36 12.93 -0.32
N LYS A 8 -3.24 13.75 -0.92
CA LYS A 8 -4.28 13.28 -1.84
C LYS A 8 -3.85 13.57 -3.26
N LEU A 9 -3.96 12.57 -4.13
CA LEU A 9 -3.57 12.63 -5.53
C LEU A 9 -4.69 12.07 -6.40
N GLN A 10 -4.70 12.46 -7.67
CA GLN A 10 -5.49 11.80 -8.70
C GLN A 10 -4.55 11.27 -9.78
N LEU A 11 -4.70 9.99 -10.14
CA LEU A 11 -3.93 9.35 -11.20
C LEU A 11 -4.49 9.68 -12.58
N LYS A 12 -3.75 9.35 -13.65
CA LYS A 12 -4.19 9.60 -15.04
C LYS A 12 -5.48 8.86 -15.42
N ASN A 13 -5.77 7.73 -14.78
CA ASN A 13 -7.00 6.97 -14.95
C ASN A 13 -8.14 7.46 -14.06
N ASN A 14 -7.98 8.63 -13.40
CA ASN A 14 -8.88 9.25 -12.44
C ASN A 14 -8.96 8.58 -11.05
N ASP A 15 -8.21 7.50 -10.80
CA ASP A 15 -8.14 6.88 -9.47
C ASP A 15 -7.71 7.92 -8.43
N LEU A 16 -8.41 7.91 -7.31
CA LEU A 16 -8.21 8.79 -6.19
C LEU A 16 -7.32 8.08 -5.17
N VAL A 17 -6.16 8.66 -4.88
CA VAL A 17 -5.17 8.07 -3.97
C VAL A 17 -5.02 8.94 -2.74
N ASP A 18 -5.18 8.35 -1.56
CA ASP A 18 -4.91 9.00 -0.28
C ASP A 18 -3.71 8.32 0.38
N VAL A 19 -2.62 9.06 0.57
CA VAL A 19 -1.39 8.54 1.21
C VAL A 19 -1.23 9.19 2.57
N GLU A 20 -1.23 8.37 3.62
CA GLU A 20 -1.02 8.81 4.99
C GLU A 20 0.21 8.12 5.60
N MET A 21 1.16 8.91 6.11
CA MET A 21 2.24 8.39 6.95
C MET A 21 1.89 8.55 8.43
N GLN A 22 2.02 7.48 9.20
CA GLN A 22 1.76 7.49 10.64
C GLN A 22 2.98 7.05 11.44
N ILE A 23 3.28 7.83 12.48
CA ILE A 23 4.34 7.59 13.45
C ILE A 23 3.71 7.16 14.77
N GLY A 24 4.00 5.93 15.21
CA GLY A 24 3.46 5.35 16.43
C GLY A 24 2.00 4.89 16.33
N ASN A 25 1.65 3.90 17.15
CA ASN A 25 0.33 3.26 17.10
C ASN A 25 -0.70 4.00 17.97
N LEU A 26 -1.54 4.82 17.34
CA LEU A 26 -2.65 5.53 17.99
C LEU A 26 -3.91 4.66 18.19
N GLY A 27 -3.88 3.39 17.81
CA GLY A 27 -5.02 2.48 17.83
C GLY A 27 -6.08 2.79 16.76
N ASN A 28 -7.03 1.86 16.58
CA ASN A 28 -8.18 2.00 15.66
C ASN A 28 -7.86 2.32 14.20
N MET A 29 -6.63 2.02 13.77
CA MET A 29 -6.16 2.42 12.45
C MET A 29 -7.02 1.84 11.32
N GLU A 30 -7.43 0.57 11.43
CA GLU A 30 -8.29 -0.07 10.45
C GLU A 30 -9.61 0.68 10.27
N ARG A 31 -10.25 1.09 11.39
CA ARG A 31 -11.49 1.86 11.34
C ARG A 31 -11.28 3.26 10.76
N ARG A 32 -10.17 3.91 11.09
CA ARG A 32 -9.84 5.24 10.57
C ARG A 32 -9.55 5.22 9.07
N SER A 33 -8.69 4.31 8.62
CA SER A 33 -8.35 4.15 7.21
C SER A 33 -9.61 3.81 6.40
N THR A 34 -10.47 2.92 6.92
CA THR A 34 -11.77 2.61 6.29
C THR A 34 -12.69 3.83 6.24
N TYR A 35 -12.82 4.58 7.35
CA TYR A 35 -13.66 5.78 7.39
C TYR A 35 -13.23 6.80 6.32
N TYR A 36 -11.94 7.10 6.23
CA TYR A 36 -11.44 8.10 5.27
C TYR A 36 -11.51 7.61 3.82
N ALA A 37 -11.25 6.32 3.56
CA ALA A 37 -11.42 5.73 2.23
C ALA A 37 -12.88 5.79 1.77
N CYS A 38 -13.82 5.37 2.61
CA CYS A 38 -15.26 5.43 2.31
C CYS A 38 -15.75 6.87 2.15
N ARG A 39 -15.25 7.81 2.98
CA ARG A 39 -15.57 9.23 2.86
C ARG A 39 -15.07 9.80 1.53
N MET A 40 -13.83 9.52 1.15
CA MET A 40 -13.28 9.96 -0.14
C MET A 40 -14.08 9.39 -1.32
N PHE A 41 -14.54 8.14 -1.20
CA PHE A 41 -15.37 7.52 -2.22
C PHE A 41 -16.75 8.19 -2.32
N GLY A 42 -17.39 8.49 -1.19
CA GLY A 42 -18.71 9.12 -1.10
C GLY A 42 -18.73 10.62 -1.41
N ASP A 43 -17.61 11.33 -1.19
CA ASP A 43 -17.48 12.78 -1.44
C ASP A 43 -17.36 13.10 -2.96
N GLN A 44 -17.33 12.08 -3.83
CA GLN A 44 -17.26 12.28 -5.28
C GLN A 44 -18.56 12.87 -5.84
N ASN A 45 -18.42 13.78 -6.80
CA ASN A 45 -19.58 14.37 -7.48
C ASN A 45 -20.26 13.37 -8.41
N ILE A 46 -21.39 12.81 -7.96
CA ILE A 46 -22.24 11.95 -8.78
C ILE A 46 -23.10 12.84 -9.67
N THR A 47 -22.68 13.02 -10.93
CA THR A 47 -23.53 13.66 -11.93
C THR A 47 -24.53 12.63 -12.47
N SER A 48 -25.82 12.97 -12.45
CA SER A 48 -26.93 12.21 -13.05
C SER A 48 -27.11 10.75 -12.56
N GLY A 49 -26.73 10.45 -11.32
CA GLY A 49 -27.04 9.17 -10.64
C GLY A 49 -26.26 7.95 -11.14
N ARG A 50 -25.24 8.15 -11.97
CA ARG A 50 -24.45 7.06 -12.57
C ARG A 50 -23.28 6.66 -11.67
N TYR A 51 -23.52 5.73 -10.75
CA TYR A 51 -22.50 5.17 -9.85
C TYR A 51 -21.32 4.51 -10.59
N GLN A 52 -21.54 4.07 -11.83
CA GLN A 52 -20.47 3.55 -12.72
C GLN A 52 -19.37 4.57 -13.05
N ASN A 53 -19.60 5.86 -12.77
CA ASN A 53 -18.62 6.93 -12.98
C ASN A 53 -17.80 7.23 -11.71
N LEU A 54 -18.06 6.55 -10.59
CA LEU A 54 -17.28 6.74 -9.38
C LEU A 54 -15.85 6.22 -9.61
N ASN A 55 -14.88 7.09 -9.36
CA ASN A 55 -13.48 6.71 -9.44
C ASN A 55 -13.15 5.79 -8.27
N ARG A 56 -12.26 4.84 -8.54
CA ARG A 56 -11.70 3.98 -7.51
C ARG A 56 -10.91 4.80 -6.50
N VAL A 57 -10.99 4.41 -5.22
CA VAL A 57 -10.23 5.00 -4.12
C VAL A 57 -9.19 4.02 -3.62
N ILE A 58 -7.95 4.48 -3.51
CA ILE A 58 -6.80 3.73 -2.98
C ILE A 58 -6.25 4.47 -1.77
N ALA A 59 -6.45 3.93 -0.58
CA ALA A 59 -5.86 4.46 0.65
C ALA A 59 -4.55 3.72 0.96
N ILE A 60 -3.44 4.44 1.06
CA ILE A 60 -2.11 3.90 1.36
C ILE A 60 -1.66 4.41 2.72
N ASN A 61 -1.53 3.47 3.66
CA ASN A 61 -1.11 3.74 5.03
C ASN A 61 0.34 3.29 5.22
N VAL A 62 1.26 4.23 5.36
CA VAL A 62 2.68 3.97 5.61
C VAL A 62 2.96 4.03 7.12
N LEU A 63 3.41 2.91 7.70
CA LEU A 63 3.55 2.73 9.15
C LEU A 63 5.00 2.51 9.55
N ASP A 64 5.45 3.19 10.60
CA ASP A 64 6.75 2.93 11.23
C ASP A 64 6.73 1.81 12.29
N PHE A 65 5.60 1.12 12.45
CA PHE A 65 5.40 0.00 13.39
C PHE A 65 4.71 -1.20 12.72
N ASN A 66 4.73 -2.35 13.41
CA ASN A 66 4.03 -3.56 12.98
C ASN A 66 2.59 -3.58 13.48
N ARG A 67 1.63 -3.46 12.57
CA ARG A 67 0.18 -3.53 12.83
C ARG A 67 -0.43 -4.90 12.53
N ILE A 68 -0.06 -5.52 11.40
CA ILE A 68 -0.66 -6.78 10.92
C ILE A 68 0.26 -7.94 11.31
N LYS A 69 0.17 -8.38 12.56
CA LYS A 69 1.16 -9.30 13.16
C LYS A 69 1.24 -10.68 12.52
N HIS A 70 0.13 -11.19 11.98
CA HIS A 70 0.05 -12.55 11.41
C HIS A 70 0.57 -12.62 9.95
N ILE A 71 0.92 -11.48 9.35
CA ILE A 71 1.41 -11.42 7.97
C ILE A 71 2.87 -10.97 7.97
N LYS A 72 3.77 -11.75 7.36
CA LYS A 72 5.21 -11.45 7.35
C LYS A 72 5.63 -10.38 6.34
N ARG A 73 4.96 -10.30 5.18
CA ARG A 73 5.23 -9.31 4.13
C ARG A 73 4.98 -7.88 4.63
N TYR A 74 5.74 -6.92 4.11
CA TYR A 74 5.61 -5.51 4.49
C TYR A 74 4.40 -4.82 3.88
N HIS A 75 3.95 -5.28 2.72
CA HIS A 75 2.80 -4.71 2.01
C HIS A 75 1.60 -5.65 2.11
N THR A 76 0.51 -5.12 2.64
CA THR A 76 -0.79 -5.79 2.69
C THR A 76 -1.85 -4.94 2.02
N LYS A 77 -2.81 -5.63 1.38
CA LYS A 77 -3.87 -5.05 0.58
C LYS A 77 -5.20 -5.66 1.01
N PHE A 78 -6.17 -4.81 1.33
CA PHE A 78 -7.48 -5.18 1.81
C PHE A 78 -8.57 -4.62 0.88
N ARG A 79 -9.60 -5.45 0.63
CA ARG A 79 -10.79 -5.15 -0.18
C ARG A 79 -12.04 -5.75 0.48
N LEU A 80 -13.21 -5.33 0.04
CA LEU A 80 -14.48 -5.96 0.39
C LEU A 80 -14.67 -7.27 -0.36
N ARG A 81 -14.98 -8.33 0.36
CA ARG A 81 -15.08 -9.68 -0.17
C ARG A 81 -16.28 -10.43 0.39
N GLU A 82 -16.79 -11.36 -0.41
CA GLU A 82 -17.71 -12.41 0.03
C GLU A 82 -16.99 -13.30 1.07
N THR A 83 -17.73 -13.78 2.08
CA THR A 83 -17.14 -14.33 3.31
C THR A 83 -16.79 -15.82 3.25
N GLN A 84 -17.32 -16.57 2.29
CA GLN A 84 -17.10 -18.01 2.15
C GLN A 84 -16.07 -18.32 1.06
N GLU A 85 -16.29 -17.80 -0.14
CA GLU A 85 -15.49 -18.06 -1.35
C GLU A 85 -14.42 -16.97 -1.57
N ASN A 86 -14.39 -15.93 -0.72
CA ASN A 86 -13.39 -14.86 -0.77
C ASN A 86 -13.36 -14.13 -2.13
N ILE A 87 -14.53 -13.96 -2.74
CA ILE A 87 -14.72 -13.27 -4.02
C ILE A 87 -14.75 -11.76 -3.78
N ASP A 88 -13.98 -10.99 -4.55
CA ASP A 88 -14.00 -9.52 -4.49
C ASP A 88 -15.40 -9.01 -4.93
N LEU A 89 -16.04 -8.19 -4.09
CA LEU A 89 -17.32 -7.57 -4.42
C LEU A 89 -17.16 -6.50 -5.52
N THR A 90 -16.09 -5.71 -5.41
CA THR A 90 -15.70 -4.63 -6.33
C THR A 90 -14.26 -4.23 -6.01
N ASP A 91 -13.58 -3.59 -6.97
CA ASP A 91 -12.28 -2.94 -6.78
C ASP A 91 -12.38 -1.45 -6.42
N ALA A 92 -13.60 -0.92 -6.22
CA ALA A 92 -13.89 0.49 -5.99
C ALA A 92 -13.16 1.13 -4.79
N ILE A 93 -12.85 0.35 -3.75
CA ILE A 93 -12.07 0.80 -2.59
C ILE A 93 -10.99 -0.22 -2.28
N GLU A 94 -9.76 0.25 -2.13
CA GLU A 94 -8.61 -0.55 -1.73
C GLU A 94 -7.85 0.13 -0.60
N ILE A 95 -7.47 -0.64 0.43
CA ILE A 95 -6.71 -0.12 1.57
C ILE A 95 -5.40 -0.90 1.70
N HIS A 96 -4.29 -0.18 1.66
CA HIS A 96 -2.95 -0.70 1.77
C HIS A 96 -2.37 -0.36 3.13
N PHE A 97 -1.63 -1.30 3.70
CA PHE A 97 -0.68 -1.03 4.77
C PHE A 97 0.73 -1.40 4.31
N ILE A 98 1.64 -0.45 4.47
CA ILE A 98 3.07 -0.58 4.19
C ILE A 98 3.79 -0.44 5.54
N GLU A 99 4.24 -1.56 6.10
CA GLU A 99 4.90 -1.61 7.40
C GLU A 99 6.42 -1.53 7.24
N LEU A 100 6.98 -0.34 7.47
CA LEU A 100 8.41 -0.05 7.27
C LEU A 100 9.36 -0.97 8.05
N PRO A 101 9.07 -1.42 9.30
CA PRO A 101 9.94 -2.37 9.98
C PRO A 101 10.10 -3.70 9.23
N LYS A 102 9.01 -4.19 8.61
CA LYS A 102 9.05 -5.43 7.81
C LYS A 102 9.81 -5.22 6.50
N LEU A 103 9.63 -4.06 5.87
CA LEU A 103 10.38 -3.70 4.65
C LEU A 103 11.88 -3.70 4.91
N LYS A 104 12.33 -3.10 6.01
CA LYS A 104 13.75 -3.08 6.40
C LYS A 104 14.32 -4.50 6.58
N LEU A 105 13.56 -5.40 7.21
CA LEU A 105 13.97 -6.80 7.38
C LEU A 105 14.07 -7.53 6.04
N GLU A 106 13.11 -7.32 5.16
CA GLU A 106 13.11 -7.93 3.82
C GLU A 106 14.30 -7.44 2.98
N MET A 107 14.56 -6.12 2.97
CA MET A 107 15.72 -5.53 2.30
C MET A 107 17.05 -6.05 2.86
N ALA A 108 17.19 -6.15 4.19
CA ALA A 108 18.40 -6.69 4.80
C ALA A 108 18.64 -8.15 4.37
N SER A 109 17.57 -8.97 4.34
CA SER A 109 17.67 -10.36 3.89
C SER A 109 18.09 -10.48 2.42
N TYR A 110 17.64 -9.54 1.56
CA TYR A 110 18.03 -9.50 0.15
C TYR A 110 19.52 -9.19 -0.02
N ILE A 111 20.04 -8.21 0.74
CA ILE A 111 21.46 -7.84 0.69
C ILE A 111 22.35 -9.01 1.12
N VAL A 112 21.98 -9.72 2.19
CA VAL A 112 22.74 -10.90 2.65
C VAL A 112 22.78 -11.97 1.56
N ARG A 113 21.63 -12.31 0.96
CA ARG A 113 21.55 -13.29 -0.13
C ARG A 113 22.34 -12.87 -1.37
N ALA A 114 22.34 -11.58 -1.71
CA ALA A 114 23.11 -11.05 -2.82
C ALA A 114 24.62 -11.13 -2.54
N ALA A 115 25.06 -10.86 -1.31
CA ALA A 115 26.45 -11.01 -0.89
C ALA A 115 26.91 -12.48 -0.89
N GLU A 116 26.04 -13.40 -0.44
CA GLU A 116 26.29 -14.85 -0.53
C GLU A 116 26.44 -15.31 -1.98
N LYS A 117 25.58 -14.84 -2.89
CA LYS A 117 25.66 -15.12 -4.33
C LYS A 117 26.93 -14.56 -5.00
N ASN A 118 27.39 -13.39 -4.58
CA ASN A 118 28.65 -12.83 -5.09
C ASN A 118 29.87 -13.62 -4.58
N SER A 119 29.78 -14.23 -3.39
CA SER A 119 30.86 -15.06 -2.82
C SER A 119 31.02 -16.42 -3.51
N ILE A 120 30.00 -16.86 -4.26
CA ILE A 120 30.00 -18.08 -5.08
C ILE A 120 30.29 -17.83 -6.57
N GLY A 121 30.68 -16.61 -6.96
CA GLY A 121 31.22 -16.34 -8.29
C GLY A 121 30.22 -16.16 -9.44
N GLU A 122 28.92 -16.03 -9.17
CA GLU A 122 27.93 -15.66 -10.20
C GLU A 122 27.96 -14.14 -10.45
N THR A 123 28.84 -13.71 -11.36
CA THR A 123 28.94 -12.30 -11.77
C THR A 123 27.77 -11.89 -12.67
N GLY A 124 26.73 -11.28 -12.11
CA GLY A 124 25.70 -10.53 -12.85
C GLY A 124 25.58 -9.11 -12.30
N GLY A 125 25.88 -8.10 -13.12
CA GLY A 125 26.08 -6.71 -12.72
C GLY A 125 24.89 -6.05 -12.01
N TYR A 126 25.14 -5.54 -10.80
CA TYR A 126 24.14 -4.92 -9.92
C TYR A 126 24.07 -3.38 -10.01
N GLY A 127 24.77 -2.74 -10.96
CA GLY A 127 24.78 -1.28 -11.10
C GLY A 127 23.44 -0.64 -11.45
N ASP A 128 22.48 -1.41 -11.99
CA ASP A 128 21.26 -0.88 -12.62
C ASP A 128 19.94 -1.33 -11.94
N LEU A 129 19.98 -2.35 -11.08
CA LEU A 129 18.75 -2.94 -10.50
C LEU A 129 18.16 -2.17 -9.33
N THR A 130 18.94 -1.36 -8.61
CA THR A 130 18.40 -0.53 -7.51
C THR A 130 17.38 0.50 -8.04
N VAL A 131 17.55 0.95 -9.29
CA VAL A 131 16.58 1.81 -9.98
C VAL A 131 15.42 0.97 -10.52
N MET A 132 15.67 -0.23 -11.05
CA MET A 132 14.63 -1.08 -11.64
C MET A 132 13.60 -1.59 -10.62
N VAL A 133 14.00 -1.85 -9.36
CA VAL A 133 13.08 -2.23 -8.28
C VAL A 133 12.27 -1.04 -7.74
N MET A 134 12.81 0.18 -7.84
CA MET A 134 12.08 1.41 -7.48
C MET A 134 11.04 1.83 -8.53
N VAL A 135 11.23 1.46 -9.81
CA VAL A 135 10.32 1.83 -10.91
C VAL A 135 9.33 0.70 -11.26
N GLY A 136 9.67 -0.56 -11.00
CA GLY A 136 8.90 -1.74 -11.42
C GLY A 136 7.60 -2.07 -10.66
N GLN A 137 7.12 -1.18 -9.77
CA GLN A 137 5.79 -1.33 -9.13
C GLN A 137 4.81 -0.18 -9.46
N TYR A 138 5.18 0.69 -10.40
CA TYR A 138 4.35 1.82 -10.87
C TYR A 138 4.24 1.88 -12.41
N LEU A 139 4.07 0.72 -13.05
CA LEU A 139 3.48 0.58 -14.39
C LEU A 139 2.38 -0.47 -14.35
#